data_AF-A0A537IFT9-F1
#
_entry.id   AF-A0A537IFT9-F1
#
_cell.length_a   1.000
_cell.length_b   1.000
_cell.length_c   1.000
_cell.angle_alpha   90.00
_cell.angle_beta   90.00
_cell.angle_gamma   90.00
#
_symmetry.space_group_name_H-M   'P 1'
#
loop_
_entity.id
_entity.type
_entity.pdbx_description
1 polymer ?
#
loop_
_entity_poly.entity_id
_entity_poly.type
_entity_poly.pdbx_seq_one_letter_code
_entity_poly.pdbx_strand_id
1 'polypeptide(L)'
;MDQRSALAVEQLARAEAALRAGRQGEAADALKAAVGTSGSHAVAQRASALIAQLDANAVGLSPMRVAFLSDHNVGPLPRLLSAQGVLAGLRVDAYVPDFDAWLDELVGAHSGLRAFSPDVVVLDVRLSRLAQPLVERFLSLDDAAIDDSCVQPRGPSSEPLMRCGRGRRRPRWSMRSRVPAFPRLACTTPSRRAGRSRASRC
;
A
#
# COMPACT_ATOMS: atom_id res chain seq x y z
N MET A 1 -26.25 8.71 7.85
CA MET A 1 -25.25 8.96 6.79
C MET A 1 -24.22 9.92 7.37
N ASP A 2 -22.94 9.55 7.40
CA ASP A 2 -21.87 10.35 8.02
C ASP A 2 -21.61 11.65 7.23
N GLN A 3 -21.48 12.77 7.94
CA GLN A 3 -21.31 14.11 7.36
C GLN A 3 -20.05 14.20 6.49
N ARG A 4 -18.97 13.49 6.85
CA ARG A 4 -17.74 13.42 6.03
C ARG A 4 -17.96 12.72 4.69
N SER A 5 -18.79 11.69 4.68
CA SER A 5 -19.12 10.96 3.45
C SER A 5 -19.98 11.80 2.51
N ALA A 6 -20.92 12.59 3.04
CA ALA A 6 -21.73 13.50 2.24
C ALA A 6 -20.87 14.58 1.55
N LEU A 7 -19.95 15.20 2.29
CA LEU A 7 -19.01 16.19 1.76
C LEU A 7 -18.11 15.61 0.67
N ALA A 8 -17.60 14.39 0.85
CA ALA A 8 -16.76 13.75 -0.16
C ALA A 8 -17.51 13.50 -1.48
N VAL A 9 -18.80 13.13 -1.41
CA VAL A 9 -19.65 12.94 -2.60
C VAL A 9 -19.89 14.27 -3.32
N GLU A 10 -20.13 15.35 -2.58
CA GLU A 10 -20.28 16.69 -3.16
C GLU A 10 -19.00 17.14 -3.89
N GLN A 11 -17.83 16.90 -3.29
CA GLN A 11 -16.54 17.21 -3.92
C GLN A 11 -16.30 16.38 -5.19
N LEU A 12 -16.72 15.11 -5.22
CA LEU A 12 -16.67 14.29 -6.44
C LEU A 12 -17.56 14.86 -7.55
N ALA A 13 -18.76 15.30 -7.22
CA ALA A 13 -19.67 15.93 -8.19
C ALA A 13 -19.09 17.23 -8.75
N ARG A 14 -18.47 18.04 -7.88
CA ARG A 14 -17.76 19.27 -8.27
C ARG A 14 -16.59 18.99 -9.19
N ALA A 15 -15.77 17.98 -8.89
CA ALA A 15 -14.65 17.57 -9.73
C ALA A 15 -15.13 17.17 -11.13
N GLU A 16 -16.20 16.38 -11.21
CA GLU A 16 -16.76 15.92 -12.48
C GLU A 16 -17.30 17.08 -13.33
N ALA A 17 -17.96 18.06 -12.70
CA ALA A 17 -18.41 19.26 -13.38
C ALA A 17 -17.25 20.13 -13.89
N ALA A 18 -16.17 20.26 -13.10
CA ALA A 18 -14.97 21.00 -13.49
C ALA A 18 -14.24 20.33 -14.67
N LEU A 19 -14.13 18.99 -14.68
CA LEU A 19 -13.57 18.21 -15.79
C LEU A 19 -14.37 18.43 -17.08
N ARG A 20 -15.70 18.35 -17.02
CA ARG A 20 -16.58 18.61 -18.16
C ARG A 20 -16.43 20.02 -18.73
N ALA A 21 -16.10 20.99 -17.89
CA ALA A 21 -15.86 22.37 -18.30
C ALA A 21 -14.39 22.68 -18.64
N GLY A 22 -13.50 21.67 -18.67
CA GLY A 22 -12.08 21.85 -18.99
C GLY A 22 -11.24 22.51 -17.89
N ARG A 23 -11.80 22.77 -16.70
CA ARG A 23 -11.11 23.41 -15.57
C ARG A 23 -10.32 22.38 -14.77
N GLN A 24 -9.17 21.99 -15.30
CA GLN A 24 -8.31 20.94 -14.76
C GLN A 24 -7.87 21.20 -13.30
N GLY A 25 -7.46 22.43 -12.97
CA GLY A 25 -7.01 22.79 -11.62
C GLY A 25 -8.11 22.63 -10.56
N GLU A 26 -9.30 23.18 -10.82
CA GLU A 26 -10.46 23.03 -9.93
C GLU A 26 -10.87 21.58 -9.74
N ALA A 27 -10.79 20.78 -10.82
CA ALA A 27 -11.07 19.35 -10.74
C ALA A 27 -10.08 18.62 -9.83
N ALA A 28 -8.77 18.90 -9.98
CA ALA A 28 -7.74 18.29 -9.16
C ALA A 28 -7.89 18.66 -7.67
N ASP A 29 -8.21 19.91 -7.36
CA ASP A 29 -8.39 20.36 -5.98
C ASP A 29 -9.64 19.74 -5.34
N ALA A 30 -10.75 19.66 -6.08
CA ALA A 30 -11.95 18.98 -5.62
C ALA A 30 -11.70 17.47 -5.40
N LEU A 31 -10.91 16.82 -6.26
CA LEU A 31 -10.53 15.41 -6.07
C LEU A 31 -9.68 15.21 -4.81
N LYS A 32 -8.68 16.07 -4.58
CA LYS A 32 -7.88 16.03 -3.35
C LYS A 32 -8.76 16.23 -2.12
N ALA A 33 -9.70 17.17 -2.16
CA ALA A 33 -10.64 17.39 -1.06
C ALA A 33 -11.53 16.17 -0.80
N ALA A 34 -12.07 15.53 -1.85
CA ALA A 34 -12.91 14.33 -1.72
C ALA A 34 -12.16 13.17 -1.05
N VAL A 35 -10.94 12.88 -1.51
CA VAL A 35 -10.12 11.77 -0.99
C VAL A 35 -9.57 12.07 0.40
N GLY A 36 -9.18 13.32 0.68
CA GLY A 36 -8.66 13.72 1.98
C GLY A 36 -9.74 13.72 3.09
N THR A 37 -10.99 13.95 2.73
CA THR A 37 -12.12 14.02 3.69
C THR A 37 -12.66 12.64 4.07
N SER A 38 -12.57 11.66 3.16
CA SER A 38 -13.15 10.33 3.36
C SER A 38 -12.15 9.22 3.09
N GLY A 39 -11.95 8.34 4.08
CA GLY A 39 -11.24 7.06 3.91
C GLY A 39 -12.08 5.97 3.21
N SER A 40 -13.24 6.33 2.65
CA SER A 40 -14.16 5.38 2.02
C SER A 40 -13.58 4.80 0.73
N HIS A 41 -13.66 3.47 0.60
CA HIS A 41 -13.23 2.77 -0.60
C HIS A 41 -14.02 3.22 -1.85
N ALA A 42 -15.33 3.46 -1.73
CA ALA A 42 -16.18 3.87 -2.83
C ALA A 42 -15.78 5.26 -3.38
N VAL A 43 -15.44 6.20 -2.49
CA VAL A 43 -14.96 7.54 -2.87
C VAL A 43 -13.64 7.42 -3.63
N ALA A 44 -12.70 6.63 -3.12
CA ALA A 44 -11.41 6.43 -3.78
C ALA A 44 -11.55 5.74 -5.15
N GLN A 45 -12.46 4.77 -5.29
CA GLN A 45 -12.74 4.11 -6.56
C GLN A 45 -13.24 5.10 -7.62
N ARG A 46 -14.20 5.95 -7.24
CA ARG A 46 -14.76 6.96 -8.14
C ARG A 46 -13.76 8.08 -8.44
N ALA A 47 -13.03 8.55 -7.43
CA ALA A 47 -11.96 9.53 -7.61
C ALA A 47 -10.89 9.03 -8.60
N SER A 48 -10.44 7.77 -8.49
CA SER A 48 -9.45 7.18 -9.40
C SER A 48 -9.88 7.24 -10.88
N ALA A 49 -11.17 7.03 -11.17
CA ALA A 49 -11.70 7.13 -12.53
C ALA A 49 -11.70 8.58 -13.07
N LEU A 50 -11.89 9.57 -12.21
CA LEU A 50 -11.82 10.99 -12.57
C LEU A 50 -10.38 11.48 -12.70
N ILE A 51 -9.47 11.02 -11.83
CA ILE A 51 -8.04 11.33 -11.91
C ILE A 51 -7.45 10.82 -13.23
N ALA A 52 -7.97 9.71 -13.77
CA ALA A 52 -7.55 9.20 -15.08
C ALA A 52 -7.83 10.14 -16.27
N GLN A 53 -8.70 11.13 -16.08
CA GLN A 53 -9.06 12.12 -17.09
C GLN A 53 -8.31 13.44 -16.92
N LEU A 54 -7.55 13.61 -15.82
CA LEU A 54 -6.76 14.81 -15.59
C LEU A 54 -5.53 14.84 -16.49
N ASP A 55 -5.24 16.02 -17.03
CA ASP A 55 -3.90 16.30 -17.58
C ASP A 55 -2.94 16.57 -16.42
N ALA A 56 -2.08 15.58 -16.13
CA ALA A 56 -1.11 15.65 -15.04
C ALA A 56 -0.19 16.87 -15.12
N ASN A 57 0.20 17.30 -16.33
CA ASN A 57 1.09 18.45 -16.50
C ASN A 57 0.35 19.76 -16.19
N ALA A 58 -0.90 19.89 -16.63
CA ALA A 58 -1.72 21.08 -16.41
C ALA A 58 -2.00 21.31 -14.92
N VAL A 59 -2.05 20.25 -14.11
CA VAL A 59 -2.35 20.31 -12.67
C VAL A 59 -1.12 20.10 -11.77
N GLY A 60 0.08 20.04 -12.34
CA GLY A 60 1.33 19.89 -11.61
C GLY A 60 1.49 18.56 -10.87
N LEU A 61 0.83 17.49 -11.34
CA LEU A 61 1.01 16.15 -10.81
C LEU A 61 2.22 15.48 -11.48
N SER A 62 3.10 14.90 -10.67
CA SER A 62 4.24 14.14 -11.20
C SER A 62 3.79 12.73 -11.60
N PRO A 63 4.04 12.28 -12.84
CA PRO A 63 3.70 10.92 -13.26
C PRO A 63 4.56 9.90 -12.50
N MET A 64 3.95 8.78 -12.11
CA MET A 64 4.63 7.67 -11.43
C MET A 64 4.03 6.35 -11.87
N ARG A 65 4.87 5.46 -12.42
CA ARG A 65 4.48 4.14 -12.89
C ARG A 65 4.69 3.10 -11.80
N VAL A 66 3.63 2.39 -11.43
CA VAL A 66 3.66 1.37 -10.37
C VAL A 66 3.20 0.05 -10.94
N ALA A 67 4.03 -0.97 -10.85
CA ALA A 67 3.63 -2.34 -11.17
C ALA A 67 3.22 -3.09 -9.91
N PHE A 68 2.11 -3.81 -9.97
CA PHE A 68 1.65 -4.69 -8.90
C PHE A 68 1.77 -6.14 -9.36
N LEU A 69 2.69 -6.88 -8.75
CA LEU A 69 2.92 -8.29 -9.01
C LEU A 69 2.38 -9.11 -7.84
N SER A 70 1.46 -10.03 -8.10
CA SER A 70 0.82 -10.82 -7.06
C SER A 70 0.47 -12.23 -7.51
N ASP A 71 0.36 -13.14 -6.55
CA ASP A 71 -0.14 -14.51 -6.72
C ASP A 71 -1.65 -14.64 -6.40
N HIS A 72 -2.31 -13.49 -6.29
CA HIS A 72 -3.73 -13.35 -5.99
C HIS A 72 -4.28 -12.06 -6.61
N ASN A 73 -5.59 -11.89 -6.60
CA ASN A 73 -6.22 -10.68 -7.13
C ASN A 73 -5.90 -9.46 -6.24
N VAL A 74 -5.17 -8.49 -6.78
CA VAL A 74 -4.85 -7.20 -6.13
C VAL A 74 -6.05 -6.27 -5.97
N GLY A 75 -7.19 -6.60 -6.61
CA GLY A 75 -8.49 -5.99 -6.38
C GLY A 75 -8.45 -4.45 -6.45
N PRO A 76 -8.86 -3.73 -5.39
CA PRO A 76 -8.96 -2.28 -5.41
C PRO A 76 -7.64 -1.52 -5.21
N LEU A 77 -6.53 -2.21 -4.89
CA LEU A 77 -5.27 -1.58 -4.48
C LEU A 77 -4.74 -0.55 -5.50
N PRO A 78 -4.73 -0.82 -6.82
CA PRO A 78 -4.27 0.17 -7.80
C PRO A 78 -5.08 1.48 -7.76
N ARG A 79 -6.40 1.38 -7.59
CA ARG A 79 -7.31 2.54 -7.55
C ARG A 79 -7.14 3.33 -6.26
N LEU A 80 -7.00 2.63 -5.14
CA LEU A 80 -6.71 3.24 -3.85
C LEU A 80 -5.38 3.99 -3.90
N LEU A 81 -4.34 3.38 -4.48
CA LEU A 81 -3.04 4.02 -4.63
C LEU A 81 -3.12 5.25 -5.53
N SER A 82 -3.89 5.21 -6.62
CA SER A 82 -4.09 6.38 -7.49
C SER A 82 -4.78 7.53 -6.76
N ALA A 83 -5.83 7.24 -5.99
CA ALA A 83 -6.51 8.24 -5.18
C ALA A 83 -5.60 8.85 -4.12
N GLN A 84 -4.81 8.03 -3.41
CA GLN A 84 -3.85 8.52 -2.43
C GLN A 84 -2.67 9.27 -3.07
N GLY A 85 -2.25 8.86 -4.27
CA GLY A 85 -1.20 9.51 -5.04
C GLY A 85 -1.51 10.97 -5.32
N VAL A 86 -2.77 11.30 -5.64
CA VAL A 86 -3.16 12.69 -5.94
C VAL A 86 -2.95 13.63 -4.75
N LEU A 87 -3.13 13.13 -3.53
CA LEU A 87 -2.86 13.88 -2.29
C LEU A 87 -1.36 14.14 -2.12
N ALA A 88 -0.52 13.22 -2.58
CA ALA A 88 0.93 13.34 -2.59
C ALA A 88 1.48 14.11 -3.82
N GLY A 89 0.61 14.66 -4.67
CA GLY A 89 1.03 15.35 -5.90
C GLY A 89 1.49 14.40 -7.01
N LEU A 90 1.06 13.15 -6.98
CA LEU A 90 1.44 12.10 -7.93
C LEU A 90 0.26 11.69 -8.80
N ARG A 91 0.51 11.50 -10.09
CA ARG A 91 -0.37 10.79 -11.01
C ARG A 91 0.14 9.36 -11.14
N VAL A 92 -0.52 8.43 -10.45
CA VAL A 92 -0.12 7.01 -10.46
C VAL A 92 -0.76 6.29 -11.63
N ASP A 93 0.07 5.75 -12.51
CA ASP A 93 -0.31 4.79 -13.55
C ASP A 93 0.07 3.40 -13.08
N ALA A 94 -0.93 2.52 -13.01
CA ALA A 94 -0.76 1.18 -12.45
C ALA A 94 -0.73 0.12 -13.56
N TYR A 95 0.25 -0.76 -13.49
CA TYR A 95 0.31 -1.99 -14.27
C TYR A 95 0.00 -3.18 -13.37
N VAL A 96 -0.92 -4.02 -13.82
CA VAL A 96 -1.29 -5.28 -13.16
C VAL A 96 -1.21 -6.36 -14.24
N PRO A 97 -0.29 -7.33 -14.13
CA PRO A 97 -0.22 -8.44 -15.07
C PRO A 97 -1.36 -9.43 -14.82
N ASP A 98 -1.43 -10.46 -15.65
CA ASP A 98 -2.37 -11.56 -15.47
C ASP A 98 -2.14 -12.29 -14.13
N PHE A 99 -3.21 -12.97 -13.69
CA PHE A 99 -3.21 -13.70 -12.42
C PHE A 99 -2.06 -14.70 -12.34
N ASP A 100 -1.30 -14.64 -11.25
CA ASP A 100 -0.17 -15.54 -10.94
C ASP A 100 0.99 -15.51 -11.95
N ALA A 101 1.05 -14.51 -12.84
CA ALA A 101 2.13 -14.31 -13.80
C ALA A 101 3.37 -13.61 -13.20
N TRP A 102 3.40 -13.38 -11.89
CA TRP A 102 4.40 -12.53 -11.23
C TRP A 102 5.84 -12.98 -11.44
N LEU A 103 6.10 -14.29 -11.52
CA LEU A 103 7.45 -14.83 -11.69
C LEU A 103 7.93 -14.67 -13.13
N ASP A 104 7.06 -14.98 -14.10
CA ASP A 104 7.34 -14.82 -15.52
C ASP A 104 7.58 -13.35 -15.88
N GLU A 105 6.82 -12.43 -15.26
CA GLU A 105 7.01 -10.99 -15.42
C GLU A 105 8.37 -10.50 -14.92
N LEU A 106 8.95 -11.14 -13.89
CA LEU A 106 10.26 -10.80 -13.32
C LEU A 106 11.42 -11.40 -14.13
N VAL A 107 11.33 -12.69 -14.45
CA VAL A 107 12.42 -13.45 -15.05
C VAL A 107 12.44 -13.29 -16.57
N GLY A 108 11.28 -13.12 -17.20
CA GLY A 108 11.13 -12.97 -18.64
C GLY A 108 11.92 -11.77 -19.18
N ALA A 109 12.72 -12.00 -20.22
CA ALA A 109 13.48 -10.95 -20.90
C ALA A 109 12.57 -9.96 -21.66
N HIS A 110 11.38 -10.42 -22.08
CA HIS A 110 10.40 -9.65 -22.87
C HIS A 110 9.04 -9.56 -22.14
N SER A 111 9.05 -9.26 -20.85
CA SER A 111 7.82 -9.18 -20.04
C SER A 111 7.10 -7.84 -20.17
N GLY A 112 5.78 -7.84 -19.92
CA GLY A 112 4.96 -6.63 -19.92
C GLY A 112 5.43 -5.60 -18.88
N LEU A 113 5.97 -6.08 -17.75
CA LEU A 113 6.63 -5.31 -16.71
C LEU A 113 7.82 -4.51 -17.26
N ARG A 114 8.67 -5.13 -18.09
CA ARG A 114 9.83 -4.45 -18.69
C ARG A 114 9.39 -3.41 -19.72
N ALA A 115 8.39 -3.75 -20.55
CA ALA A 115 7.81 -2.82 -21.52
C ALA A 115 7.16 -1.61 -20.83
N PHE A 116 6.46 -1.82 -19.71
CA PHE A 116 5.85 -0.76 -18.92
C PHE A 116 6.89 0.15 -18.23
N SER A 117 8.07 -0.40 -17.90
CA SER A 117 9.19 0.30 -17.28
C SER A 117 8.78 1.02 -15.97
N PRO A 118 8.27 0.30 -14.95
CA PRO A 118 7.78 0.91 -13.73
C PRO A 118 8.88 1.61 -12.93
N ASP A 119 8.49 2.69 -12.25
CA ASP A 119 9.35 3.39 -11.27
C ASP A 119 9.34 2.66 -9.92
N VAL A 120 8.25 1.97 -9.61
CA VAL A 120 8.07 1.18 -8.38
C VAL A 120 7.44 -0.17 -8.73
N VAL A 121 7.96 -1.24 -8.12
CA VAL A 121 7.37 -2.57 -8.21
C VAL A 121 6.91 -2.98 -6.81
N VAL A 122 5.62 -3.31 -6.70
CA VAL A 122 4.98 -3.84 -5.49
C VAL A 122 4.82 -5.34 -5.69
N LEU A 123 5.48 -6.12 -4.82
CA LEU A 123 5.35 -7.57 -4.80
C LEU A 123 4.45 -7.96 -3.61
N ASP A 124 3.23 -8.43 -3.91
CA ASP A 124 2.26 -8.95 -2.94
C ASP A 124 2.03 -10.44 -3.22
N VAL A 125 3.04 -11.25 -2.86
CA VAL A 125 3.05 -12.70 -3.05
C VAL A 125 3.08 -13.38 -1.69
N ARG A 126 2.33 -14.48 -1.53
CA ARG A 126 2.37 -15.27 -0.28
C ARG A 126 3.79 -15.78 -0.02
N LEU A 127 4.23 -15.67 1.24
CA LEU A 127 5.57 -16.09 1.65
C LEU A 127 5.84 -17.57 1.33
N SER A 128 4.82 -18.43 1.41
CA SER A 128 4.92 -19.84 1.04
C SER A 128 5.29 -20.09 -0.41
N ARG A 129 4.93 -19.18 -1.34
CA ARG A 129 5.36 -19.28 -2.74
C ARG A 129 6.75 -18.70 -2.98
N LEU A 130 7.13 -17.67 -2.23
CA LEU A 130 8.41 -17.00 -2.41
C LEU A 130 9.57 -17.76 -1.74
N ALA A 131 9.32 -18.37 -0.59
CA ALA A 131 10.34 -18.99 0.25
C ALA A 131 9.81 -20.30 0.84
N GLN A 132 9.41 -21.23 -0.04
CA GLN A 132 8.90 -22.54 0.36
C GLN A 132 9.82 -23.27 1.37
N PRO A 133 11.16 -23.31 1.19
CA PRO A 133 12.05 -23.96 2.17
C PRO A 133 12.02 -23.31 3.56
N LEU A 134 11.75 -22.00 3.63
CA LEU A 134 11.63 -21.28 4.90
C LEU A 134 10.31 -21.63 5.60
N VAL A 135 9.23 -21.79 4.84
CA VAL A 135 7.93 -22.22 5.38
C VAL A 135 7.99 -23.67 5.86
N GLU A 136 8.60 -24.58 5.09
CA GLU A 136 8.77 -25.99 5.50
C GLU A 136 9.61 -26.10 6.78
N ARG A 137 10.68 -25.32 6.89
CA ARG A 137 11.49 -25.24 8.12
C ARG A 137 10.72 -24.68 9.31
N PHE A 138 9.87 -23.67 9.08
CA PHE A 138 9.05 -23.10 10.15
C PHE A 138 7.99 -24.09 10.63
N LEU A 139 7.32 -24.79 9.72
CA LEU A 139 6.29 -25.79 10.05
C LEU A 139 6.84 -27.06 10.70
N SER A 140 8.14 -27.31 10.58
CA SER A 140 8.84 -28.44 11.23
C SER A 140 9.47 -28.09 12.58
N LEU A 141 9.22 -26.88 13.10
CA LEU A 141 9.60 -26.53 14.47
C LEU A 141 8.64 -27.20 15.45
N ASP A 142 9.18 -27.94 16.43
CA ASP A 142 8.43 -28.40 17.60
C ASP A 142 8.03 -27.23 18.51
N ASP A 143 6.96 -27.38 19.28
CA ASP A 143 6.37 -26.33 20.14
C ASP A 143 7.39 -25.64 21.05
N ALA A 144 8.41 -26.36 21.54
CA ALA A 144 9.48 -25.82 22.38
C ALA A 144 10.45 -24.88 21.64
N ALA A 145 10.51 -24.92 20.31
CA ALA A 145 11.37 -24.09 19.46
C ALA A 145 10.65 -22.85 18.90
N ILE A 146 9.31 -22.78 19.03
CA ILE A 146 8.50 -21.65 18.55
C ILE A 146 8.74 -20.39 19.40
N ASP A 147 8.91 -20.54 20.71
CA ASP A 147 9.17 -19.42 21.62
C ASP A 147 10.51 -18.70 21.33
N ASP A 148 11.52 -19.43 20.84
CA ASP A 148 12.86 -18.88 20.59
C ASP A 148 13.03 -18.34 19.14
N SER A 149 12.24 -18.85 18.20
CA SER A 149 12.27 -18.46 16.78
C SER A 149 11.34 -17.29 16.43
N CYS A 150 10.42 -16.92 17.33
CA CYS A 150 9.66 -15.69 17.24
C CYS A 150 10.57 -14.47 17.44
N VAL A 151 11.27 -14.06 16.38
CA VAL A 151 11.87 -12.73 16.31
C VAL A 151 10.75 -11.72 16.53
N GLN A 152 10.68 -11.15 17.73
CA GLN A 152 9.76 -10.06 18.01
C GLN A 152 9.98 -8.98 16.95
N PRO A 153 8.94 -8.53 16.23
CA PRO A 153 9.05 -7.35 15.39
C PRO A 153 9.32 -6.15 16.30
N ARG A 154 10.60 -5.89 16.59
CA ARG A 154 11.06 -4.68 17.26
C ARG A 154 11.07 -3.56 16.24
N GLY A 155 9.95 -2.86 16.16
CA GLY A 155 9.86 -1.57 15.49
C GLY A 155 8.49 -0.96 15.79
N PRO A 156 8.39 0.34 16.11
CA PRO A 156 7.10 0.97 16.35
C PRO A 156 6.25 0.86 15.08
N SER A 157 5.18 0.08 15.17
CA SER A 157 4.11 0.04 14.20
C SER A 157 3.40 1.38 14.22
N SER A 158 3.46 2.10 13.09
CA SER A 158 2.57 3.17 12.60
C SER A 158 3.28 4.41 12.06
N GLU A 159 4.19 4.23 11.09
CA GLU A 159 4.51 5.31 10.16
C GLU A 159 4.52 4.78 8.72
N PRO A 160 3.73 5.35 7.79
CA PRO A 160 3.88 5.07 6.38
C PRO A 160 5.16 5.75 5.89
N LEU A 161 6.27 5.00 5.84
CA LEU A 161 7.54 5.49 5.33
C LEU A 161 7.51 5.61 3.79
N MET A 162 6.75 6.56 3.26
CA MET A 162 7.00 7.14 1.93
C MET A 162 8.07 8.22 2.07
N ARG A 163 9.34 7.80 2.07
CA ARG A 163 10.46 8.75 1.96
C ARG A 163 10.84 8.90 0.49
N CYS A 164 10.32 9.91 -0.21
CA CYS A 164 10.72 10.20 -1.59
C CYS A 164 12.20 10.58 -1.65
N GLY A 165 13.04 9.69 -2.20
CA GLY A 165 14.45 9.98 -2.49
C GLY A 165 14.60 10.43 -3.94
N ARG A 166 14.95 11.71 -4.16
CA ARG A 166 15.46 12.17 -5.45
C ARG A 166 16.85 11.56 -5.66
N GLY A 167 16.99 10.61 -6.59
CA GLY A 167 18.31 10.12 -6.98
C GLY A 167 18.34 8.81 -7.74
N ARG A 168 18.39 8.91 -9.08
CA ARG A 168 18.73 7.91 -10.10
C ARG A 168 17.76 6.74 -10.35
N ARG A 169 17.58 6.48 -11.65
CA ARG A 169 16.75 5.48 -12.32
C ARG A 169 17.07 4.04 -11.89
N ARG A 170 16.57 3.61 -10.73
CA ARG A 170 16.42 2.20 -10.38
C ARG A 170 15.05 2.01 -9.73
N PRO A 171 14.29 0.96 -10.09
CA PRO A 171 12.99 0.73 -9.47
C PRO A 171 13.17 0.50 -7.99
N ARG A 172 12.36 1.18 -7.18
CA ARG A 172 12.36 1.01 -5.73
C ARG A 172 11.45 -0.15 -5.38
N TRP A 173 11.99 -1.14 -4.68
CA TRP A 173 11.27 -2.34 -4.27
C TRP A 173 10.60 -2.08 -2.92
N SER A 174 9.28 -2.32 -2.85
CA SER A 174 8.54 -2.33 -1.59
C SER A 174 7.82 -3.66 -1.45
N MET A 175 8.18 -4.42 -0.43
CA MET A 175 7.60 -5.73 -0.14
C MET A 175 6.59 -5.59 1.00
N ARG A 176 5.34 -6.03 0.77
CA ARG A 176 4.36 -6.24 1.85
C ARG A 176 4.03 -7.72 1.88
N SER A 177 4.49 -8.44 2.90
CA SER A 177 4.01 -9.78 3.18
C SER A 177 2.75 -9.70 4.04
N ARG A 178 1.60 -10.15 3.54
CA ARG A 178 0.48 -10.51 4.42
C ARG A 178 0.79 -11.83 5.10
N VAL A 179 1.06 -11.78 6.40
CA VAL A 179 1.04 -12.99 7.25
C VAL A 179 -0.43 -13.34 7.48
N PRO A 180 -0.90 -14.56 7.20
CA PRO A 180 -2.26 -14.95 7.51
C PRO A 180 -2.51 -14.83 9.03
N ALA A 181 -3.70 -14.36 9.41
CA ALA A 181 -4.10 -14.32 10.81
C ALA A 181 -4.23 -15.76 11.32
N PHE A 182 -3.28 -16.20 12.14
CA PHE A 182 -3.40 -17.46 12.87
C PHE A 182 -4.54 -17.35 13.89
N PRO A 183 -5.36 -18.39 14.08
CA PRO A 183 -6.35 -18.42 15.16
C PRO A 183 -5.61 -18.25 16.49
N ARG A 184 -6.11 -17.33 17.33
CA ARG A 184 -5.53 -16.93 18.61
C ARG A 184 -5.27 -18.15 19.50
N LEU A 185 -4.01 -18.60 19.55
CA LEU A 185 -3.50 -19.32 20.71
C LEU A 185 -3.30 -18.28 21.81
N ALA A 186 -4.10 -18.40 22.86
CA ALA A 186 -4.07 -17.56 24.04
C ALA A 186 -2.70 -17.68 24.73
N CYS A 187 -1.76 -16.80 24.38
CA CYS A 187 -0.53 -16.64 25.13
C CYS A 187 -0.86 -15.85 26.40
N THR A 188 -1.07 -16.58 27.50
CA THR A 188 -1.09 -16.04 28.85
C THR A 188 0.23 -15.30 29.10
N THR A 189 0.15 -13.98 29.22
CA THR A 189 1.30 -13.12 29.46
C THR A 189 1.83 -13.38 30.88
N PRO A 190 3.10 -13.74 31.10
CA PRO A 190 3.66 -13.74 32.45
C PRO A 190 3.76 -12.29 32.94
N SER A 191 3.20 -12.04 34.12
CA SER A 191 3.16 -10.70 34.73
C SER A 191 4.56 -10.13 34.93
N ARG A 192 4.80 -8.94 34.38
CA ARG A 192 5.96 -8.10 34.70
C ARG A 192 5.85 -7.66 36.16
N ARG A 193 6.67 -8.23 37.05
CA ARG A 193 7.02 -7.55 38.32
C ARG A 193 7.97 -6.40 38.01
N ALA A 194 7.47 -5.18 38.18
CA ALA A 194 8.23 -3.95 38.10
C ALA A 194 9.14 -3.76 39.32
N GLY A 195 10.39 -3.39 39.07
CA GLY A 195 11.07 -2.23 39.68
C GLY A 195 11.21 -2.10 41.20
N ARG A 196 12.45 -2.33 41.66
CA ARG A 196 13.30 -1.51 42.57
C ARG A 196 12.65 -0.68 43.70
N SER A 197 13.23 -0.84 44.90
CA SER A 197 13.46 0.28 45.83
C SER A 197 14.76 0.04 46.63
N ARG A 198 15.69 1.00 46.51
CA ARG A 198 16.77 1.26 47.48
C ARG A 198 16.29 2.41 48.36
N ALA A 199 16.37 2.28 49.67
CA ALA A 199 16.53 3.42 50.59
C ALA A 199 17.20 2.94 51.89
N SER A 200 18.16 3.73 52.34
CA SER A 200 18.97 3.62 53.55
C SER A 200 18.33 4.33 54.76
N ARG A 201 18.97 4.17 55.94
CA ARG A 201 18.73 4.71 57.31
C ARG A 201 18.03 3.67 58.21
N CYS A 202 18.46 3.34 59.43
CA CYS A 202 19.50 3.84 60.34
C CYS A 202 20.35 2.66 60.85
#